data_AF-A0AAP4UZL6-F1
#
_entry.id   AF-A0AAP4UZL6-F1
#
_cell.length_a   1.000
_cell.length_b   1.000
_cell.length_c   1.000
_cell.angle_alpha   90.00
_cell.angle_beta   90.00
_cell.angle_gamma   90.00
#
_symmetry.space_group_name_H-M   'P 1'
#
loop_
_entity.id
_entity.type
_entity.pdbx_description
1 polymer ?
#
loop_
_entity_poly.entity_id
_entity_poly.type
_entity_poly.pdbx_seq_one_letter_code
_entity_poly.pdbx_strand_id
1 'polypeptide(L)' 'MFVRKKINSSGSISVQILEKTNRTNKLIQTVGSSKDEIEIERLYNRAFEIIDQLKQRSYFKLLKSLAN' A
#
# COMPACT_ATOMS: atom_id res chain seq x y z
N MET A 1 -5.53 3.51 -4.68
CA MET A 1 -4.33 2.82 -4.20
C MET A 1 -4.33 1.38 -4.71
N PHE A 2 -3.16 0.79 -4.96
CA PHE A 2 -2.99 -0.59 -5.40
C PHE A 2 -1.71 -1.20 -4.82
N VAL A 3 -1.66 -2.53 -4.75
CA VAL A 3 -0.51 -3.27 -4.21
C VAL A 3 0.37 -3.75 -5.37
N ARG A 4 1.68 -3.60 -5.23
CA ARG A 4 2.69 -4.07 -6.19
C ARG A 4 3.72 -4.94 -5.48
N LYS A 5 4.09 -6.06 -6.10
CA LYS A 5 5.28 -6.86 -5.76
C LYS A 5 6.46 -6.37 -6.61
N LYS A 6 7.57 -5.96 -5.99
CA LYS A 6 8.78 -5.47 -6.67
C LYS A 6 9.95 -6.38 -6.33
N ILE A 7 10.58 -6.98 -7.34
CA ILE A 7 11.83 -7.74 -7.17
C ILE A 7 12.98 -6.75 -6.90
N ASN A 8 13.76 -7.02 -5.86
CA ASN A 8 14.94 -6.26 -5.49
C ASN A 8 16.22 -6.93 -6.02
N SER A 9 17.31 -6.17 -6.12
CA SER A 9 18.62 -6.69 -6.55
C SER A 9 19.17 -7.79 -5.63
N SER A 10 18.74 -7.86 -4.37
CA SER A 10 19.09 -8.92 -3.42
C SER A 10 18.33 -10.23 -3.63
N GLY A 11 17.35 -10.25 -4.53
CA GLY A 11 16.43 -11.36 -4.78
C GLY A 11 15.20 -11.38 -3.87
N SER A 12 15.06 -10.46 -2.90
CA SER A 12 13.81 -10.33 -2.14
C SER A 12 12.73 -9.62 -2.95
N ILE A 13 11.47 -9.82 -2.57
CA ILE A 13 10.32 -9.12 -3.13
C ILE A 13 9.79 -8.14 -2.09
N SER A 14 9.76 -6.86 -2.42
CA SER A 14 9.07 -5.84 -1.65
C SER A 14 7.59 -5.78 -2.02
N VAL A 15 6.72 -5.79 -1.02
CA VAL A 15 5.29 -5.51 -1.18
C VAL A 15 5.06 -4.04 -0.89
N GLN A 16 4.50 -3.31 -1.86
CA GLN A 16 4.36 -1.87 -1.84
C GLN A 16 2.93 -1.42 -2.09
N ILE A 17 2.50 -0.36 -1.42
CA ILE A 17 1.25 0.34 -1.67
C ILE A 17 1.55 1.60 -2.47
N LEU A 18 0.95 1.71 -3.65
CA LEU A 18 1.05 2.89 -4.50
C LEU A 18 -0.32 3.54 -4.67
N GLU A 19 -0.32 4.84 -4.89
CA GLU A 19 -1.48 5.62 -5.29
C GLU A 19 -1.27 6.15 -6.69
N LYS A 20 -2.28 6.01 -7.56
CA LYS A 20 -2.27 6.66 -8.86
C LYS A 20 -2.68 8.11 -8.67
N THR A 21 -1.80 9.03 -9.02
CA THR A 21 -2.06 10.48 -8.99
C THR A 21 -1.88 11.00 -10.41
N ASN A 22 -2.99 11.30 -11.10
CA ASN A 22 -3.00 11.65 -12.52
C ASN A 22 -2.32 10.57 -13.38
N ARG A 23 -1.18 10.90 -14.02
CA ARG A 23 -0.39 10.00 -14.86
C ARG A 23 0.76 9.31 -14.11
N THR A 24 1.03 9.67 -12.86
CA THR A 24 2.14 9.10 -12.08
C THR A 24 1.62 8.18 -10.98
N ASN A 25 2.50 7.27 -10.54
CA ASN A 25 2.24 6.43 -9.38
C ASN A 25 3.12 6.91 -8.22
N LYS A 26 2.49 7.36 -7.15
CA LYS A 26 3.16 7.77 -5.91
C LYS A 26 3.28 6.57 -4.99
N LEU A 27 4.49 6.30 -4.49
CA LEU A 27 4.68 5.31 -3.43
C LEU A 27 4.12 5.88 -2.12
N ILE A 28 3.16 5.17 -1.52
CA ILE A 28 2.59 5.53 -0.22
C ILE A 28 3.44 4.91 0.89
N GLN A 29 3.68 3.61 0.81
CA GLN A 29 4.58 2.91 1.73
C GLN A 29 5.02 1.56 1.17
N THR A 30 6.12 1.03 1.70
CA THR A 30 6.48 -0.39 1.60
C THR A 30 5.94 -1.09 2.85
N VAL A 31 5.24 -2.21 2.67
CA VAL A 31 4.67 -3.00 3.78
C VAL A 31 5.73 -3.91 4.40
N GLY A 32 6.60 -4.46 3.55
CA GLY A 32 7.74 -5.27 3.95
C GLY A 32 8.42 -5.88 2.72
N SER A 33 9.42 -6.71 2.94
CA SER A 33 10.06 -7.50 1.89
C SER A 33 10.55 -8.83 2.42
N SER A 34 10.45 -9.89 1.61
CA SER A 34 10.96 -11.22 1.97
C SER A 34 11.45 -11.98 0.73
N LYS A 35 12.21 -13.06 0.94
CA LYS A 35 12.49 -14.08 -0.07
C LYS A 35 11.56 -15.28 0.05
N ASP A 36 10.87 -15.41 1.18
CA ASP A 36 9.92 -16.48 1.45
C ASP A 36 8.54 -16.14 0.86
N GLU A 37 8.00 -17.05 0.05
CA GLU A 37 6.74 -16.84 -0.67
C GLU A 37 5.54 -16.70 0.27
N ILE A 38 5.52 -17.46 1.38
CA ILE A 38 4.43 -17.42 2.36
C ILE A 38 4.41 -16.04 3.02
N GLU A 39 5.57 -15.53 3.43
CA GLU A 39 5.68 -14.20 4.00
C GLU A 39 5.32 -13.10 2.98
N ILE A 40 5.68 -13.27 1.70
CA ILE A 40 5.27 -12.33 0.65
C ILE A 40 3.74 -12.27 0.53
N GLU A 41 3.03 -13.40 0.57
CA GLU A 41 1.56 -13.40 0.53
C GLU A 41 0.94 -12.80 1.80
N ARG A 42 1.52 -13.04 2.98
CA ARG A 42 1.07 -12.37 4.23
C ARG A 42 1.19 -10.86 4.12
N LEU A 43 2.34 -10.37 3.64
CA LEU A 43 2.57 -8.94 3.41
C LEU A 43 1.60 -8.38 2.36
N TYR A 44 1.28 -9.15 1.31
CA TYR A 44 0.34 -8.78 0.26
C TYR A 44 -1.09 -8.61 0.80
N ASN A 45 -1.57 -9.56 1.60
CA ASN A 45 -2.88 -9.47 2.26
C ASN A 45 -2.92 -8.29 3.24
N ARG A 46 -1.88 -8.13 4.06
CA ARG A 46 -1.76 -7.00 4.99
C ARG A 46 -1.77 -5.64 4.27
N ALA A 47 -1.25 -5.56 3.06
CA ALA A 47 -1.27 -4.34 2.26
C ALA A 47 -2.70 -3.89 1.91
N PHE A 48 -3.62 -4.82 1.65
CA PHE A 48 -5.01 -4.47 1.38
C PHE A 48 -5.74 -3.96 2.63
N GLU A 49 -5.50 -4.58 3.79
CA GLU A 49 -6.04 -4.10 5.06
C GLU A 49 -5.59 -2.66 5.34
N ILE A 50 -4.32 -2.35 5.09
CA ILE A 50 -3.77 -1.00 5.23
C ILE A 50 -4.45 -0.04 4.25
N ILE A 51 -4.66 -0.44 2.98
CA ILE A 51 -5.38 0.38 1.99
C ILE A 51 -6.77 0.74 2.50
N ASP A 52 -7.51 -0.21 3.06
CA ASP A 52 -8.87 0.04 3.55
C ASP A 52 -8.87 1.01 4.74
N GLN A 53 -7.93 0.85 5.67
CA GLN A 53 -7.73 1.79 6.77
C GLN A 53 -7.38 3.21 6.29
N LEU A 54 -6.52 3.32 5.28
CA LEU A 54 -6.14 4.61 4.69
C LEU A 54 -7.32 5.29 4.00
N LYS A 55 -8.16 4.55 3.27
CA LYS A 55 -9.38 5.09 2.65
C LYS A 55 -10.36 5.60 3.69
N GLN A 56 -10.61 4.83 4.74
CA GLN A 56 -11.51 5.23 5.84
C GLN A 56 -11.02 6.52 6.50
N ARG A 57 -9.72 6.62 6.79
CA ARG A 57 -9.12 7.82 7.37
C ARG A 57 -9.27 9.04 6.46
N SER A 58 -9.06 8.88 5.15
CA SER A 58 -9.23 9.95 4.17
C SER A 58 -10.68 10.42 4.07
N TYR A 59 -11.63 9.49 4.03
CA TYR A 59 -13.06 9.81 4.03
C TYR A 59 -13.46 10.58 5.29
N PHE A 60 -13.03 10.12 6.46
CA PHE A 60 -13.30 10.79 7.72
C PHE A 60 -12.72 12.22 7.76
N LYS A 61 -11.51 12.42 7.22
CA LYS A 61 -10.90 13.75 7.12
C LYS A 61 -11.73 14.68 6.22
N LEU A 62 -12.23 14.17 5.09
CA LEU A 62 -13.08 14.93 4.17
C LEU A 62 -14.38 15.37 4.84
N LEU A 63 -15.07 14.45 5.54
CA LEU A 63 -16.30 14.78 6.27
C LEU A 63 -16.07 15.87 7.32
N LYS A 64 -14.98 15.78 8.09
CA LYS A 64 -14.63 16.81 9.07
C LYS A 64 -14.36 18.18 8.44
N SER A 65 -13.77 18.24 7.24
CA SER A 65 -13.52 19.50 6.56
C SER A 65 -14.77 20.16 5.97
N LEU A 66 -15.83 19.40 5.70
CA LEU A 66 -17.09 19.91 5.17
C LEU A 66 -18.06 20.36 6.27
N ALA A 67 -17.82 19.94 7.52
CA ALA A 67 -18.64 20.28 8.68
C ALA A 67 -18.18 21.55 9.42
N ASN A 68 -17.10 22.19 8.96
CA ASN A 68 -16.59 23.48 9.44
C ASN A 68 -16.78 24.54 8.36
#